data_AF-G0HAS4-F1
#
_entry.id   AF-G0HAS4-F1
#
_cell.length_a   1.000
_cell.length_b   1.000
_cell.length_c   1.000
_cell.angle_alpha   90.00
_cell.angle_beta   90.00
_cell.angle_gamma   90.00
#
_symmetry.space_group_name_H-M   'P 1'
#
loop_
_entity.id
_entity.type
_entity.pdbx_description
1 polymer ?
#
loop_
_entity_poly.entity_id
_entity_poly.type
_entity_poly.pdbx_seq_one_letter_code
_entity_poly.pdbx_strand_id
1 'polypeptide(L)'
;MTDAALDSADCRIGVRAGHSIIHVTVWHPQWGSAKTAALRAGLFGAAVSPDAASSDGDATPDVAVARQLLEDALGVPTVATWIGSIKVTDHSPEHAVSMADLGIRVDRMASSAKDPDGNPTHTELRMEVDGADATVRTIVPLAPTVAPGHDRHVAVTLHIDPFRSTDLTGAQVRSTVLALEDALSATVRENHAGLLVAVVHQEGAGTGQPGAGLDGVGRQDAVTLHYYLGVGAGDGVVDLDHLLNSLRATVSTWEIGEASLDDEVDPTWSAVQRYRV
;
A
#
# COMPACT_ATOMS: atom_id res chain seq x y z
N MET A 1 -22.76 31.80 -16.13
CA MET A 1 -22.05 31.01 -17.17
C MET A 1 -21.64 29.73 -16.51
N THR A 2 -22.39 28.65 -16.77
CA THR A 2 -22.08 27.31 -16.28
C THR A 2 -20.88 26.81 -17.07
N ASP A 3 -19.73 26.74 -16.40
CA ASP A 3 -18.59 25.95 -16.85
C ASP A 3 -19.14 24.54 -17.16
N ALA A 4 -18.96 24.06 -18.39
CA ALA A 4 -19.41 22.72 -18.74
C ALA A 4 -18.57 21.74 -17.92
N ALA A 5 -19.12 21.23 -16.82
CA ALA A 5 -18.43 20.32 -15.94
C ALA A 5 -17.89 19.13 -16.77
N LEU A 6 -16.60 18.85 -16.64
CA LEU A 6 -15.96 17.69 -17.26
C LEU A 6 -16.69 16.43 -16.79
N ASP A 7 -17.04 15.55 -17.72
CA ASP A 7 -17.71 14.28 -17.41
C ASP A 7 -16.66 13.17 -17.20
N SER A 8 -16.75 12.46 -16.09
CA SER A 8 -15.85 11.33 -15.81
C SER A 8 -16.03 10.19 -16.81
N ALA A 9 -17.21 10.06 -17.43
CA ALA A 9 -17.49 9.06 -18.45
C ALA A 9 -16.68 9.25 -19.74
N ASP A 10 -16.28 10.49 -20.05
CA ASP A 10 -15.49 10.83 -21.23
C ASP A 10 -13.99 10.60 -21.04
N CYS A 11 -13.55 10.31 -19.81
CA CYS A 11 -12.14 10.06 -19.50
C CYS A 11 -11.63 8.77 -20.17
N ARG A 12 -10.37 8.82 -20.60
CA ARG A 12 -9.59 7.64 -20.99
C ARG A 12 -8.46 7.42 -20.01
N ILE A 13 -8.40 6.21 -19.46
CA ILE A 13 -7.48 5.87 -18.38
C ILE A 13 -6.40 4.92 -18.88
N GLY A 14 -5.16 5.39 -18.90
CA GLY A 14 -3.98 4.54 -18.99
C GLY A 14 -3.77 3.85 -17.64
N VAL A 15 -3.81 2.52 -17.63
CA VAL A 15 -3.68 1.73 -16.40
C VAL A 15 -2.34 1.02 -16.40
N ARG A 16 -1.52 1.29 -15.37
CA ARG A 16 -0.34 0.50 -15.05
C ARG A 16 -0.63 -0.26 -13.75
N ALA A 17 -0.73 -1.58 -13.85
CA ALA A 17 -0.89 -2.43 -12.68
C ALA A 17 0.36 -2.35 -11.80
N GLY A 18 0.18 -1.98 -10.53
CA GLY A 18 1.09 -2.35 -9.45
C GLY A 18 0.75 -3.75 -8.94
N HIS A 19 1.45 -4.22 -7.91
CA HIS A 19 1.24 -5.55 -7.34
C HIS A 19 -0.03 -5.62 -6.47
N SER A 20 -0.30 -4.54 -5.73
CA SER A 20 -1.36 -4.38 -4.74
C SER A 20 -2.21 -3.13 -4.96
N ILE A 21 -1.79 -2.24 -5.88
CA ILE A 21 -2.46 -0.98 -6.23
C ILE A 21 -2.46 -0.70 -7.74
N ILE A 22 -3.24 0.28 -8.18
CA ILE A 22 -3.27 0.72 -9.56
C ILE A 22 -2.68 2.12 -9.70
N HIS A 23 -1.78 2.30 -10.65
CA HIS A 23 -1.32 3.61 -11.10
C HIS A 23 -2.07 4.02 -12.36
N VAL A 24 -2.61 5.23 -12.37
CA VAL A 24 -3.45 5.71 -13.46
C VAL A 24 -2.85 6.95 -14.12
N THR A 25 -2.98 7.00 -15.44
CA THR A 25 -2.75 8.20 -16.24
C THR A 25 -4.08 8.60 -16.85
N VAL A 26 -4.61 9.75 -16.45
CA VAL A 26 -5.93 10.23 -16.86
C VAL A 26 -5.77 11.18 -18.03
N TRP A 27 -6.67 11.05 -19.00
CA TRP A 27 -6.85 12.00 -20.08
C TRP A 27 -8.34 12.28 -20.28
N HIS A 28 -8.69 13.53 -20.58
CA HIS A 28 -10.04 13.93 -20.94
C HIS A 28 -10.03 14.57 -22.34
N PRO A 29 -11.06 14.37 -23.19
CA PRO A 29 -11.10 14.93 -24.55
C PRO A 29 -11.11 16.45 -24.61
N GLN A 30 -11.49 17.12 -23.52
CA GLN A 30 -11.39 18.58 -23.41
C GLN A 30 -9.98 19.05 -23.01
N TRP A 31 -9.06 18.15 -22.60
CA TRP A 31 -7.67 18.50 -22.28
C TRP A 31 -6.76 18.50 -23.50
N GLY A 32 -5.84 19.47 -23.56
CA GLY A 32 -4.75 19.56 -24.52
C GLY A 32 -4.96 20.59 -25.64
N SER A 33 -3.86 20.98 -26.27
CA SER A 33 -3.76 22.15 -27.17
C SER A 33 -4.82 22.22 -28.29
N ALA A 34 -5.11 23.42 -28.78
CA ALA A 34 -5.87 23.64 -30.01
C ALA A 34 -5.37 22.82 -31.23
N LYS A 35 -4.08 22.46 -31.27
CA LYS A 35 -3.47 21.66 -32.35
C LYS A 35 -3.90 20.19 -32.32
N THR A 36 -4.20 19.64 -31.15
CA THR A 36 -4.72 18.27 -31.00
C THR A 36 -6.25 18.20 -31.10
N ALA A 37 -6.96 19.34 -31.04
CA ALA A 37 -8.42 19.42 -31.15
C ALA A 37 -8.98 18.84 -32.46
N ALA A 38 -8.31 19.07 -33.59
CA ALA A 38 -8.75 18.55 -34.89
C ALA A 38 -8.64 17.01 -34.99
N LEU A 39 -7.63 16.41 -34.34
CA LEU A 39 -7.49 14.95 -34.23
C LEU A 39 -8.58 14.36 -33.31
N ARG A 40 -8.98 15.08 -32.25
CA ARG A 40 -10.05 14.67 -31.33
C ARG A 40 -11.42 14.66 -32.00
N ALA A 41 -11.77 15.69 -32.77
CA ALA A 41 -13.04 15.77 -33.50
C ALA A 41 -13.26 14.61 -34.49
N GLY A 42 -12.18 14.08 -35.09
CA GLY A 42 -12.24 12.92 -35.99
C GLY A 42 -12.38 11.57 -35.29
N LEU A 43 -11.96 11.45 -34.02
CA LEU A 43 -11.92 10.20 -33.26
C LEU A 43 -13.19 9.93 -32.43
N PHE A 44 -13.87 10.98 -31.96
CA PHE A 44 -15.05 10.87 -31.09
C PHE A 44 -16.37 11.26 -31.78
N GLY A 45 -16.33 11.52 -33.09
CA GLY A 45 -17.48 12.00 -33.86
C GLY A 45 -17.78 13.48 -33.59
N ALA A 46 -18.47 14.12 -34.54
CA ALA A 46 -18.79 15.55 -34.57
C ALA A 46 -19.80 16.01 -33.48
N ALA A 47 -19.79 15.40 -32.30
CA ALA A 47 -20.59 15.80 -31.14
C ALA A 47 -19.97 16.98 -30.37
N VAL A 48 -18.70 17.31 -30.61
CA VAL A 48 -18.12 18.58 -30.15
C VAL A 48 -18.59 19.65 -31.12
N SER A 49 -19.68 20.33 -30.78
CA SER A 49 -20.20 21.45 -31.58
C SER A 49 -19.08 22.46 -31.84
N PRO A 50 -18.87 22.90 -33.10
CA PRO A 50 -17.83 23.86 -33.45
C PRO A 50 -18.02 25.22 -32.76
N ASP A 51 -19.20 25.50 -32.21
CA ASP A 51 -19.50 26.70 -31.42
C ASP A 51 -18.99 26.63 -29.96
N ALA A 52 -18.46 25.49 -29.50
CA ALA A 52 -17.73 25.40 -28.23
C ALA A 52 -16.25 25.79 -28.38
N ALA A 53 -15.79 26.11 -29.60
CA ALA A 53 -14.43 26.59 -29.86
C ALA A 53 -14.25 28.10 -29.59
N SER A 54 -15.20 28.75 -28.92
CA SER A 54 -15.12 30.17 -28.57
C SER A 54 -15.46 30.43 -27.10
N SER A 55 -14.52 30.08 -26.23
CA SER A 55 -14.03 30.94 -25.15
C SER A 55 -12.71 30.36 -24.66
N ASP A 56 -11.71 31.22 -24.47
CA ASP A 56 -10.39 30.92 -23.90
C ASP A 56 -10.36 29.70 -22.97
N GLY A 57 -9.53 28.72 -23.29
CA GLY A 57 -9.23 27.63 -22.37
C GLY A 57 -8.65 26.42 -23.09
N ASP A 58 -7.34 26.42 -23.35
CA ASP A 58 -6.60 25.17 -23.27
C ASP A 58 -6.82 24.65 -21.84
N ALA A 59 -7.79 23.75 -21.64
CA ALA A 59 -7.98 23.11 -20.35
C ALA A 59 -6.72 22.29 -20.10
N THR A 60 -5.85 22.85 -19.27
CA THR A 60 -4.55 22.26 -18.98
C THR A 60 -4.81 21.01 -18.15
N PRO A 61 -4.19 19.86 -18.49
CA PRO A 61 -4.31 18.66 -17.66
C PRO A 61 -3.93 18.98 -16.22
N ASP A 62 -4.85 18.72 -15.29
CA ASP A 62 -4.70 19.05 -13.87
C ASP A 62 -4.95 17.81 -13.01
N VAL A 63 -4.01 17.51 -12.12
CA VAL A 63 -4.05 16.30 -11.27
C VAL A 63 -5.16 16.36 -10.24
N ALA A 64 -5.51 17.54 -9.72
CA ALA A 64 -6.62 17.70 -8.77
C ALA A 64 -7.96 17.49 -9.47
N VAL A 65 -8.12 17.99 -10.71
CA VAL A 65 -9.31 17.71 -11.53
C VAL A 65 -9.40 16.23 -11.89
N ALA A 66 -8.29 15.60 -12.28
CA ALA A 66 -8.25 14.17 -12.56
C ALA A 66 -8.63 13.32 -11.34
N ARG A 67 -8.17 13.72 -10.15
CA ARG A 67 -8.56 13.10 -8.89
C ARG A 67 -10.06 13.25 -8.64
N GLN A 68 -10.62 14.45 -8.80
CA GLN A 68 -12.06 14.67 -8.63
C GLN A 68 -12.88 13.78 -9.56
N LEU A 69 -12.51 13.69 -10.85
CA LEU A 69 -13.19 12.84 -11.82
C LEU A 69 -13.14 11.35 -11.45
N LEU A 70 -12.02 10.88 -10.89
CA LEU A 70 -11.90 9.51 -10.36
C LEU A 70 -12.77 9.31 -9.11
N GLU A 71 -12.80 10.29 -8.21
CA GLU A 71 -13.58 10.22 -6.96
C GLU A 71 -15.08 10.29 -7.23
N ASP A 72 -15.52 11.06 -8.22
CA ASP A 72 -16.91 11.12 -8.67
C ASP A 72 -17.37 9.80 -9.28
N ALA A 73 -16.48 9.11 -10.01
CA ALA A 73 -16.82 7.86 -10.70
C ALA A 73 -16.69 6.61 -9.82
N LEU A 74 -15.66 6.54 -8.98
CA LEU A 74 -15.32 5.35 -8.18
C LEU A 74 -15.69 5.49 -6.71
N GLY A 75 -15.93 6.71 -6.24
CA GLY A 75 -16.05 7.06 -4.83
C GLY A 75 -14.70 7.37 -4.19
N VAL A 76 -14.69 8.38 -3.29
CA VAL A 76 -13.52 8.79 -2.50
C VAL A 76 -12.83 7.62 -1.79
N PRO A 77 -13.55 6.70 -1.09
CA PRO A 77 -12.90 5.60 -0.39
C PRO A 77 -12.16 4.67 -1.35
N THR A 78 -12.75 4.38 -2.51
CA THR A 78 -12.16 3.49 -3.53
C THR A 78 -10.87 4.08 -4.08
N VAL A 79 -10.88 5.38 -4.41
CA VAL A 79 -9.69 6.08 -4.91
C VAL A 79 -8.59 6.09 -3.86
N ALA A 80 -8.90 6.45 -2.62
CA ALA A 80 -7.94 6.45 -1.53
C ALA A 80 -7.32 5.06 -1.27
N THR A 81 -8.12 4.00 -1.43
CA THR A 81 -7.72 2.61 -1.14
C THR A 81 -6.86 2.02 -2.25
N TRP A 82 -7.29 2.13 -3.51
CA TRP A 82 -6.77 1.31 -4.61
C TRP A 82 -5.92 2.08 -5.62
N ILE A 83 -6.04 3.41 -5.65
CA ILE A 83 -5.29 4.23 -6.59
C ILE A 83 -4.02 4.75 -5.91
N GLY A 84 -2.88 4.47 -6.54
CA GLY A 84 -1.55 4.85 -6.09
C GLY A 84 -1.18 6.25 -6.53
N SER A 85 -0.64 6.34 -7.74
CA SER A 85 -0.31 7.61 -8.38
C SER A 85 -1.33 7.97 -9.44
N ILE A 86 -1.72 9.25 -9.46
CA ILE A 86 -2.53 9.84 -10.52
C ILE A 86 -1.61 10.75 -11.33
N LYS A 87 -1.47 10.44 -12.62
CA LYS A 87 -0.81 11.30 -13.60
C LYS A 87 -1.83 11.82 -14.58
N VAL A 88 -1.53 12.95 -15.21
CA VAL A 88 -2.34 13.53 -16.28
C VAL A 88 -1.52 13.64 -17.55
N THR A 89 -2.20 13.62 -18.69
CA THR A 89 -1.56 13.74 -20.01
C THR A 89 -2.45 14.58 -20.93
N ASP A 90 -1.86 15.15 -21.97
CA ASP A 90 -2.53 15.98 -22.99
C ASP A 90 -3.01 15.16 -24.21
N HIS A 91 -2.64 13.88 -24.27
CA HIS A 91 -3.05 12.94 -25.31
C HIS A 91 -3.56 11.63 -24.72
N SER A 92 -4.51 10.98 -25.41
CA SER A 92 -5.06 9.69 -24.96
C SER A 92 -3.93 8.66 -24.77
N PRO A 93 -3.85 7.98 -23.62
CA PRO A 93 -2.91 6.88 -23.42
C PRO A 93 -3.16 5.73 -24.40
N GLU A 94 -2.09 5.02 -24.76
CA GLU A 94 -2.19 3.77 -25.51
C GLU A 94 -2.91 2.71 -24.66
N HIS A 95 -3.77 1.91 -25.30
CA HIS A 95 -4.61 0.89 -24.64
C HIS A 95 -5.45 1.42 -23.47
N ALA A 96 -5.82 2.71 -23.49
CA ALA A 96 -6.63 3.31 -22.45
C ALA A 96 -8.01 2.64 -22.34
N VAL A 97 -8.47 2.48 -21.10
CA VAL A 97 -9.79 1.96 -20.77
C VAL A 97 -10.76 3.08 -20.39
N SER A 98 -12.05 2.77 -20.38
CA SER A 98 -13.07 3.69 -19.84
C SER A 98 -13.00 3.76 -18.32
N MET A 99 -13.60 4.80 -17.74
CA MET A 99 -13.76 4.92 -16.29
C MET A 99 -14.58 3.76 -15.69
N ALA A 100 -15.61 3.29 -16.41
CA ALA A 100 -16.41 2.13 -16.02
C ALA A 100 -15.58 0.84 -15.97
N ASP A 101 -14.72 0.61 -16.97
CA ASP A 101 -13.83 -0.55 -16.99
C ASP A 101 -12.79 -0.50 -15.87
N LEU A 102 -12.31 0.70 -15.50
CA LEU A 102 -11.46 0.88 -14.32
C LEU A 102 -12.19 0.46 -13.05
N GLY A 103 -13.46 0.87 -12.88
CA GLY A 103 -14.29 0.45 -11.74
C GLY A 103 -14.41 -1.07 -11.64
N ILE A 104 -14.74 -1.74 -12.75
CA ILE A 104 -14.83 -3.22 -12.81
C ILE A 104 -13.51 -3.89 -12.42
N ARG A 105 -12.37 -3.31 -12.82
CA ARG A 105 -11.04 -3.84 -12.44
C ARG A 105 -10.78 -3.70 -10.95
N VAL A 106 -11.10 -2.54 -10.36
CA VAL A 106 -10.93 -2.30 -8.93
C VAL A 106 -11.83 -3.22 -8.12
N ASP A 107 -13.09 -3.41 -8.51
CA ASP A 107 -14.02 -4.33 -7.84
C ASP A 107 -13.53 -5.77 -7.87
N ARG A 108 -12.94 -6.20 -8.98
CA ARG A 108 -12.32 -7.52 -9.11
C ARG A 108 -11.13 -7.67 -8.17
N MET A 109 -10.25 -6.67 -8.11
CA MET A 109 -9.12 -6.66 -7.18
C MET A 109 -9.61 -6.72 -5.73
N ALA A 110 -10.57 -5.88 -5.36
CA ALA A 110 -11.16 -5.85 -4.03
C ALA A 110 -11.81 -7.18 -3.62
N SER A 111 -12.46 -7.86 -4.56
CA SER A 111 -13.07 -9.17 -4.33
C SER A 111 -12.01 -10.26 -4.16
N SER A 112 -10.91 -10.20 -4.89
CA SER A 112 -9.79 -11.16 -4.78
C SER A 112 -8.88 -10.93 -3.57
N ALA A 113 -8.97 -9.75 -2.96
CA ALA A 113 -8.14 -9.33 -1.85
C ALA A 113 -8.72 -9.73 -0.49
N LYS A 114 -9.78 -10.54 -0.46
CA LYS A 114 -10.38 -11.06 0.76
C LYS A 114 -10.30 -12.57 0.81
N ASP A 115 -10.01 -13.11 1.98
CA ASP A 115 -10.09 -14.53 2.26
C ASP A 115 -11.57 -14.98 2.42
N PRO A 116 -11.86 -16.29 2.56
CA PRO A 116 -13.22 -16.77 2.79
C PRO A 116 -13.91 -16.21 4.05
N ASP A 117 -13.13 -15.75 5.03
CA ASP A 117 -13.62 -15.16 6.28
C ASP A 117 -13.83 -13.64 6.18
N GLY A 118 -13.48 -13.04 5.03
CA GLY A 118 -13.65 -11.62 4.73
C GLY A 118 -12.49 -10.73 5.15
N ASN A 119 -11.39 -11.30 5.65
CA ASN A 119 -10.19 -10.57 6.03
C ASN A 119 -9.32 -10.25 4.81
N PRO A 120 -8.54 -9.14 4.85
CA PRO A 120 -7.56 -8.85 3.80
C PRO A 120 -6.57 -10.00 3.60
N THR A 121 -6.35 -10.41 2.37
CA THR A 121 -5.33 -11.42 2.04
C THR A 121 -3.94 -10.83 2.10
N HIS A 122 -2.96 -11.64 2.48
CA HIS A 122 -1.55 -11.27 2.38
C HIS A 122 -0.97 -11.64 1.01
N THR A 123 -0.06 -10.80 0.54
CA THR A 123 0.78 -11.06 -0.64
C THR A 123 2.25 -10.91 -0.28
N GLU A 124 3.12 -11.57 -1.04
CA GLU A 124 4.57 -11.51 -0.86
C GLU A 124 5.21 -10.64 -1.95
N LEU A 125 6.12 -9.78 -1.53
CA LEU A 125 6.91 -8.87 -2.34
C LEU A 125 8.39 -9.11 -2.07
N ARG A 126 9.21 -9.07 -3.12
CA ARG A 126 10.67 -9.00 -2.98
C ARG A 126 11.12 -7.60 -3.40
N MET A 127 11.77 -6.90 -2.49
CA MET A 127 12.19 -5.52 -2.69
C MET A 127 13.40 -5.19 -1.83
N GLU A 128 14.06 -4.08 -2.14
CA GLU A 128 15.09 -3.52 -1.27
C GLU A 128 14.43 -2.66 -0.18
N VAL A 129 14.80 -2.89 1.08
CA VAL A 129 14.38 -2.11 2.25
C VAL A 129 15.64 -1.62 2.96
N ASP A 130 15.76 -0.31 3.11
CA ASP A 130 16.88 0.34 3.80
C ASP A 130 18.27 -0.12 3.29
N GLY A 131 18.38 -0.36 1.98
CA GLY A 131 19.61 -0.76 1.30
C GLY A 131 19.91 -2.26 1.32
N ALA A 132 18.98 -3.10 1.80
CA ALA A 132 19.14 -4.55 1.86
C ALA A 132 17.96 -5.28 1.19
N ASP A 133 18.23 -6.44 0.61
CA ASP A 133 17.19 -7.30 0.05
C ASP A 133 16.24 -7.77 1.17
N ALA A 134 14.94 -7.67 0.90
CA ALA A 134 13.91 -8.04 1.84
C ALA A 134 12.75 -8.78 1.15
N THR A 135 12.17 -9.71 1.89
CA THR A 135 10.88 -10.31 1.57
C THR A 135 9.82 -9.68 2.48
N VAL A 136 8.85 -8.99 1.88
CA VAL A 136 7.77 -8.30 2.57
C VAL A 136 6.46 -9.03 2.33
N ARG A 137 5.81 -9.49 3.41
CA ARG A 137 4.46 -10.04 3.38
C ARG A 137 3.48 -8.99 3.87
N THR A 138 2.61 -8.46 3.01
CA THR A 138 1.70 -7.35 3.32
C THR A 138 0.25 -7.68 2.98
N ILE A 139 -0.71 -7.06 3.68
CA ILE A 139 -2.12 -7.14 3.28
C ILE A 139 -2.38 -6.40 1.97
N VAL A 140 -3.43 -6.83 1.25
CA VAL A 140 -3.93 -6.17 0.05
C VAL A 140 -5.39 -5.74 0.28
N PRO A 141 -5.75 -4.48 0.02
CA PRO A 141 -4.86 -3.34 -0.18
C PRO A 141 -4.25 -2.88 1.15
N LEU A 142 -3.02 -2.36 1.11
CA LEU A 142 -2.39 -1.73 2.27
C LEU A 142 -2.86 -0.28 2.39
N ALA A 143 -3.96 -0.04 3.09
CA ALA A 143 -4.54 1.29 3.28
C ALA A 143 -5.37 1.41 4.57
N PRO A 144 -5.42 2.58 5.24
CA PRO A 144 -6.21 2.79 6.47
C PRO A 144 -7.70 2.46 6.32
N THR A 145 -8.24 2.60 5.11
CA THR A 145 -9.63 2.31 4.77
C THR A 145 -10.02 0.85 4.99
N VAL A 146 -9.07 -0.08 5.06
CA VAL A 146 -9.35 -1.50 5.36
C VAL A 146 -9.61 -1.76 6.84
N ALA A 147 -9.17 -0.85 7.72
CA ALA A 147 -9.36 -0.95 9.16
C ALA A 147 -9.54 0.46 9.78
N PRO A 148 -10.67 1.14 9.53
CA PRO A 148 -10.92 2.46 10.09
C PRO A 148 -10.81 2.47 11.62
N GLY A 149 -10.21 3.53 12.17
CA GLY A 149 -9.99 3.69 13.62
C GLY A 149 -8.75 2.97 14.17
N HIS A 150 -7.99 2.27 13.33
CA HIS A 150 -6.71 1.67 13.69
C HIS A 150 -5.57 2.63 13.35
N ASP A 151 -5.40 3.62 14.23
CA ASP A 151 -4.52 4.77 14.01
C ASP A 151 -3.24 4.70 14.86
N ARG A 152 -3.01 3.62 15.64
CA ARG A 152 -1.78 3.40 16.39
C ARG A 152 -0.90 2.39 15.66
N HIS A 153 0.20 2.84 15.08
CA HIS A 153 1.20 1.96 14.50
C HIS A 153 2.05 1.33 15.62
N VAL A 154 2.32 0.04 15.51
CA VAL A 154 3.27 -0.68 16.35
C VAL A 154 4.22 -1.45 15.46
N ALA A 155 5.52 -1.18 15.59
CA ALA A 155 6.59 -1.91 14.93
C ALA A 155 7.32 -2.79 15.96
N VAL A 156 7.34 -4.09 15.73
CA VAL A 156 8.15 -5.04 16.50
C VAL A 156 9.32 -5.49 15.63
N THR A 157 10.54 -5.17 16.04
CA THR A 157 11.75 -5.56 15.31
C THR A 157 12.49 -6.64 16.09
N LEU A 158 12.77 -7.76 15.44
CA LEU A 158 13.50 -8.89 15.97
C LEU A 158 14.83 -9.00 15.23
N HIS A 159 15.93 -8.62 15.88
CA HIS A 159 17.27 -8.84 15.34
C HIS A 159 17.74 -10.25 15.66
N ILE A 160 18.29 -10.90 14.64
CA ILE A 160 18.90 -12.23 14.76
C ILE A 160 20.40 -12.01 14.91
N ASP A 161 20.92 -12.25 16.11
CA ASP A 161 22.36 -12.17 16.37
C ASP A 161 23.03 -13.47 15.90
N PRO A 162 23.97 -13.41 14.93
CA PRO A 162 24.67 -14.59 14.43
C PRO A 162 25.45 -15.34 15.53
N PHE A 163 25.90 -14.64 16.58
CA PHE A 163 26.65 -15.27 17.68
C PHE A 163 25.76 -15.98 18.69
N ARG A 164 24.53 -15.49 18.91
CA ARG A 164 23.55 -16.16 19.77
C ARG A 164 22.84 -17.31 19.05
N SER A 165 22.85 -17.30 17.73
CA SER A 165 22.29 -18.36 16.88
C SER A 165 23.32 -19.38 16.40
N THR A 166 24.59 -19.30 16.81
CA THR A 166 25.67 -20.17 16.30
C THR A 166 25.39 -21.66 16.44
N ASP A 167 24.67 -22.06 17.49
CA ASP A 167 24.31 -23.46 17.77
C ASP A 167 22.97 -23.89 17.13
N LEU A 168 22.29 -22.97 16.44
CA LEU A 168 21.01 -23.20 15.79
C LEU A 168 21.19 -23.40 14.29
N THR A 169 20.46 -24.37 13.74
CA THR A 169 20.28 -24.46 12.29
C THR A 169 19.38 -23.33 11.80
N GLY A 170 19.52 -22.94 10.52
CA GLY A 170 18.63 -21.95 9.92
C GLY A 170 17.14 -22.34 9.99
N ALA A 171 16.82 -23.63 10.04
CA ALA A 171 15.44 -24.10 10.25
C ALA A 171 14.94 -23.83 11.67
N GLN A 172 15.79 -24.01 12.68
CA GLN A 172 15.46 -23.70 14.08
C GLN A 172 15.29 -22.19 14.28
N VAL A 173 16.18 -21.36 13.71
CA VAL A 173 16.03 -19.89 13.75
C VAL A 173 14.69 -19.47 13.15
N ARG A 174 14.36 -19.96 11.95
CA ARG A 174 13.05 -19.68 11.32
C ARG A 174 11.88 -20.16 12.18
N SER A 175 11.98 -21.33 12.79
CA SER A 175 10.93 -21.85 13.67
C SER A 175 10.70 -20.96 14.89
N THR A 176 11.76 -20.42 15.50
CA THR A 176 11.64 -19.50 16.64
C THR A 176 11.03 -18.17 16.23
N VAL A 177 11.43 -17.61 15.08
CA VAL A 177 10.81 -16.40 14.52
C VAL A 177 9.31 -16.60 14.30
N LEU A 178 8.92 -17.69 13.63
CA LEU A 178 7.52 -17.99 13.35
C LEU A 178 6.70 -18.20 14.62
N ALA A 179 7.27 -18.85 15.65
CA ALA A 179 6.59 -19.04 16.92
C ALA A 179 6.33 -17.72 17.64
N LEU A 180 7.29 -16.78 17.59
CA LEU A 180 7.10 -15.46 18.19
C LEU A 180 6.12 -14.59 17.39
N GLU A 181 6.19 -14.64 16.06
CA GLU A 181 5.22 -14.00 15.16
C GLU A 181 3.78 -14.48 15.44
N ASP A 182 3.58 -15.79 15.59
CA ASP A 182 2.29 -16.37 15.92
C ASP A 182 1.80 -15.92 17.31
N ALA A 183 2.68 -15.92 18.32
CA ALA A 183 2.35 -15.44 19.66
C ALA A 183 1.95 -13.95 19.69
N LEU A 184 2.67 -13.09 18.95
CA LEU A 184 2.33 -11.66 18.82
C LEU A 184 0.99 -11.48 18.10
N SER A 185 0.78 -12.21 17.01
CA SER A 185 -0.46 -12.15 16.22
C SER A 185 -1.65 -12.68 17.01
N ALA A 186 -1.48 -13.75 17.79
CA ALA A 186 -2.48 -14.27 18.71
C ALA A 186 -2.86 -13.22 19.78
N THR A 187 -1.85 -12.54 20.35
CA THR A 187 -2.08 -11.46 21.33
C THR A 187 -2.97 -10.36 20.76
N VAL A 188 -2.69 -9.88 19.54
CA VAL A 188 -3.52 -8.84 18.89
C VAL A 188 -4.93 -9.34 18.57
N ARG A 189 -5.03 -10.56 18.03
CA ARG A 189 -6.30 -11.18 17.61
C ARG A 189 -7.23 -11.44 18.79
N GLU A 190 -6.72 -11.97 19.90
CA GLU A 190 -7.51 -12.31 21.09
C GLU A 190 -8.05 -11.07 21.81
N ASN A 191 -7.35 -9.93 21.67
CA ASN A 191 -7.81 -8.64 22.17
C ASN A 191 -8.70 -7.88 21.17
N HIS A 192 -8.96 -8.44 19.97
CA HIS A 192 -9.73 -7.80 18.89
C HIS A 192 -9.30 -6.36 18.58
N ALA A 193 -7.99 -6.11 18.67
CA ALA A 193 -7.47 -4.77 18.85
C ALA A 193 -6.67 -4.25 17.64
N GLY A 194 -6.49 -5.05 16.60
CA GLY A 194 -5.72 -4.62 15.44
C GLY A 194 -5.48 -5.68 14.37
N LEU A 195 -4.66 -5.29 13.39
CA LEU A 195 -4.31 -6.09 12.24
C LEU A 195 -2.79 -6.12 12.04
N LEU A 196 -2.26 -7.29 11.69
CA LEU A 196 -0.90 -7.43 11.16
C LEU A 196 -0.90 -7.03 9.68
N VAL A 197 -0.38 -5.85 9.38
CA VAL A 197 -0.46 -5.28 8.03
C VAL A 197 0.75 -5.62 7.17
N ALA A 198 1.93 -5.78 7.77
CA ALA A 198 3.15 -6.15 7.07
C ALA A 198 4.14 -6.93 7.96
N VAL A 199 4.86 -7.88 7.37
CA VAL A 199 6.03 -8.54 7.95
C VAL A 199 7.19 -8.39 6.98
N VAL A 200 8.30 -7.86 7.45
CA VAL A 200 9.50 -7.59 6.65
C VAL A 200 10.62 -8.50 7.13
N HIS A 201 11.04 -9.42 6.30
CA HIS A 201 12.25 -10.21 6.52
C HIS A 201 13.38 -9.56 5.72
N GLN A 202 14.25 -8.84 6.41
CA GLN A 202 15.40 -8.18 5.80
C GLN A 202 16.64 -9.06 5.98
N GLU A 203 17.29 -9.39 4.88
CA GLU A 203 18.56 -10.10 4.93
C GLU A 203 19.67 -9.12 5.33
N GLY A 204 20.54 -9.52 6.25
CA GLY A 204 21.65 -8.68 6.66
C GLY A 204 22.64 -8.46 5.51
N ALA A 205 22.83 -7.22 5.09
CA ALA A 205 23.95 -6.84 4.23
C ALA A 205 25.25 -6.93 5.05
N GLY A 206 26.09 -7.92 4.76
CA GLY A 206 27.35 -8.12 5.49
C GLY A 206 28.27 -6.91 5.35
N THR A 207 28.75 -6.34 6.46
CA THR A 207 29.75 -5.27 6.49
C THR A 207 31.20 -5.79 6.32
N GLY A 208 31.37 -7.08 6.05
CA GLY A 208 32.67 -7.71 5.85
C GLY A 208 33.37 -7.18 4.60
N GLN A 209 34.55 -6.58 4.79
CA GLN A 209 35.44 -6.24 3.69
C GLN A 209 35.78 -7.52 2.90
N PRO A 210 35.68 -7.53 1.55
CA PRO A 210 35.92 -8.74 0.77
C PRO A 210 37.30 -9.34 1.09
N GLY A 211 37.32 -10.59 1.56
CA GLY A 211 38.56 -11.31 1.88
C GLY A 211 39.01 -11.28 3.35
N ALA A 212 38.23 -10.74 4.28
CA ALA A 212 38.55 -10.76 5.71
C ALA A 212 38.36 -12.14 6.39
N GLY A 213 37.93 -13.17 5.67
CA GLY A 213 37.59 -14.48 6.25
C GLY A 213 36.35 -14.47 7.15
N LEU A 214 35.62 -13.34 7.15
CA LEU A 214 34.38 -13.07 7.89
C LEU A 214 33.20 -12.95 6.92
N ASP A 215 33.26 -13.62 5.77
CA ASP A 215 32.14 -13.65 4.82
C ASP A 215 30.94 -14.32 5.50
N GLY A 216 29.97 -13.51 5.94
CA GLY A 216 28.77 -13.95 6.67
C GLY A 216 28.78 -13.71 8.19
N VAL A 217 29.87 -13.20 8.78
CA VAL A 217 29.92 -12.87 10.22
C VAL A 217 29.52 -11.41 10.43
N GLY A 218 28.47 -11.16 11.22
CA GLY A 218 27.92 -9.81 11.48
C GLY A 218 26.69 -9.43 10.65
N ARG A 219 26.09 -10.38 9.91
CA ARG A 219 24.77 -10.18 9.28
C ARG A 219 23.70 -10.27 10.37
N GLN A 220 23.14 -9.13 10.74
CA GLN A 220 21.94 -9.12 11.57
C GLN A 220 20.75 -9.16 10.62
N ASP A 221 20.27 -10.36 10.33
CA ASP A 221 18.95 -10.51 9.74
C ASP A 221 17.94 -9.90 10.72
N ALA A 222 16.96 -9.18 10.19
CA ALA A 222 15.93 -8.54 10.98
C ALA A 222 14.55 -8.93 10.48
N VAL A 223 13.65 -9.19 11.42
CA VAL A 223 12.23 -9.41 11.13
C VAL A 223 11.43 -8.30 11.78
N THR A 224 10.77 -7.49 10.97
CA THR A 224 9.94 -6.39 11.46
C THR A 224 8.46 -6.69 11.21
N LEU A 225 7.66 -6.74 12.27
CA LEU A 225 6.22 -6.91 12.21
C LEU A 225 5.56 -5.55 12.42
N HIS A 226 4.67 -5.17 11.50
CA HIS A 226 3.92 -3.94 11.56
C HIS A 226 2.45 -4.23 11.86
N TYR A 227 1.98 -3.73 13.00
CA TYR A 227 0.59 -3.79 13.41
C TYR A 227 -0.03 -2.38 13.36
N TYR A 228 -1.31 -2.32 13.06
CA TYR A 228 -2.14 -1.15 13.36
C TYR A 228 -3.18 -1.53 14.38
N LEU A 229 -3.12 -0.86 15.53
CA LEU A 229 -3.98 -1.07 16.67
C LEU A 229 -5.00 0.07 16.77
N GLY A 230 -6.15 -0.23 17.34
CA GLY A 230 -7.16 0.78 17.62
C GLY A 230 -8.49 0.19 18.02
N VAL A 231 -9.47 1.08 18.12
CA VAL A 231 -10.85 0.69 18.40
C VAL A 231 -11.52 0.53 17.04
N GLY A 232 -11.70 -0.72 16.61
CA GLY A 232 -12.54 -1.01 15.45
C GLY A 232 -13.98 -0.54 15.70
N ALA A 233 -14.85 -0.60 14.69
CA ALA A 233 -16.26 -0.19 14.81
C ALA A 233 -17.12 -1.03 15.80
N GLY A 234 -16.50 -1.87 16.64
CA GLY A 234 -17.14 -2.67 17.67
C GLY A 234 -17.18 -1.93 19.02
N ASP A 235 -18.21 -2.23 19.81
CA ASP A 235 -18.58 -1.57 21.07
C ASP A 235 -17.63 -1.86 22.27
N GLY A 236 -16.44 -2.40 22.02
CA GLY A 236 -15.48 -2.80 23.04
C GLY A 236 -14.47 -1.70 23.34
N VAL A 237 -14.33 -1.31 24.61
CA VAL A 237 -13.19 -0.50 25.06
C VAL A 237 -11.94 -1.39 25.04
N VAL A 238 -11.09 -1.22 24.02
CA VAL A 238 -9.78 -1.86 23.97
C VAL A 238 -8.85 -1.11 24.93
N ASP A 239 -8.34 -1.80 25.96
CA ASP A 239 -7.26 -1.28 26.78
C ASP A 239 -5.93 -1.42 26.02
N LEU A 240 -5.64 -0.40 25.21
CA LEU A 240 -4.43 -0.36 24.39
C LEU A 240 -3.15 -0.39 25.23
N ASP A 241 -3.16 0.18 26.44
CA ASP A 241 -2.00 0.16 27.32
C ASP A 241 -1.73 -1.26 27.83
N HIS A 242 -2.78 -1.99 28.21
CA HIS A 242 -2.66 -3.40 28.57
C HIS A 242 -2.15 -4.26 27.41
N LEU A 243 -2.67 -4.03 26.20
CA LEU A 243 -2.23 -4.74 25.01
C LEU A 243 -0.76 -4.44 24.68
N LEU A 244 -0.34 -3.18 24.69
CA LEU A 244 1.05 -2.80 24.43
C LEU A 244 1.99 -3.43 25.46
N ASN A 245 1.60 -3.47 26.74
CA ASN A 245 2.38 -4.15 27.78
C ASN A 245 2.44 -5.67 27.55
N SER A 246 1.36 -6.28 27.06
CA SER A 246 1.34 -7.70 26.71
C SER A 246 2.24 -8.01 25.51
N LEU A 247 2.22 -7.17 24.48
CA LEU A 247 3.13 -7.28 23.33
C LEU A 247 4.58 -7.11 23.79
N ARG A 248 4.90 -6.12 24.63
CA ARG A 248 6.26 -5.94 25.20
C ARG A 248 6.69 -7.17 26.01
N ALA A 249 5.80 -7.76 26.79
CA ALA A 249 6.08 -8.99 27.52
C ALA A 249 6.39 -10.16 26.56
N THR A 250 5.60 -10.34 25.50
CA THR A 250 5.85 -11.35 24.47
C THR A 250 7.19 -11.11 23.75
N VAL A 251 7.48 -9.87 23.35
CA VAL A 251 8.76 -9.48 22.71
C VAL A 251 9.95 -9.77 23.63
N SER A 252 9.80 -9.57 24.95
CA SER A 252 10.87 -9.83 25.92
C SER A 252 11.29 -11.31 26.02
N THR A 253 10.50 -12.23 25.44
CA THR A 253 10.84 -13.66 25.34
C THR A 253 11.80 -13.98 24.18
N TRP A 254 12.17 -12.97 23.37
CA TRP A 254 13.14 -13.13 22.30
C TRP A 254 14.56 -13.31 22.86
N GLU A 255 15.19 -14.44 22.52
CA GLU A 255 16.50 -14.82 23.08
C GLU A 255 17.64 -14.80 22.03
N ILE A 256 17.30 -14.81 20.74
CA ILE A 256 18.25 -15.00 19.63
C ILE A 256 18.90 -13.67 19.18
N GLY A 257 18.54 -12.55 19.79
CA GLY A 257 19.19 -11.26 19.56
C GLY A 257 18.49 -10.12 20.29
N GLU A 258 18.68 -8.90 19.81
CA GLU A 258 17.95 -7.75 20.33
C GLU A 258 16.53 -7.72 19.77
N ALA A 259 15.60 -7.19 20.55
CA ALA A 259 14.26 -6.90 20.08
C ALA A 259 13.81 -5.52 20.55
N SER A 260 13.08 -4.82 19.69
CA SER A 260 12.44 -3.54 20.01
C SER A 260 10.96 -3.59 19.72
N LEU A 261 10.20 -2.76 20.44
CA LEU A 261 8.82 -2.46 20.15
C LEU A 261 8.68 -0.94 20.22
N ASP A 262 8.35 -0.35 19.09
CA ASP A 262 8.12 1.08 18.93
C ASP A 262 6.64 1.30 18.57
N ASP A 263 6.02 2.33 19.14
CA ASP A 263 4.62 2.63 18.87
C ASP A 263 4.32 4.12 18.77
N GLU A 264 3.56 4.50 17.74
CA GLU A 264 3.24 5.89 17.42
C GLU A 264 1.83 6.06 16.83
N VAL A 265 1.30 7.29 16.89
CA VAL A 265 0.03 7.61 16.24
C VAL A 265 0.29 7.89 14.76
N ASP A 266 -0.31 7.08 13.89
CA ASP A 266 -0.20 7.16 12.42
C ASP A 266 -1.55 6.84 11.74
N PRO A 267 -2.51 7.78 11.71
CA PRO A 267 -3.83 7.56 11.07
C PRO A 267 -3.74 7.45 9.55
N THR A 268 -2.61 7.83 8.94
CA THR A 268 -2.40 7.80 7.49
C THR A 268 -1.67 6.56 6.99
N TRP A 269 -1.27 5.70 7.93
CA TRP A 269 -0.44 4.52 7.73
C TRP A 269 0.87 4.80 6.99
N SER A 270 1.43 6.00 7.19
CA SER A 270 2.65 6.49 6.56
C SER A 270 3.85 5.55 6.75
N ALA A 271 3.98 4.89 7.91
CA ALA A 271 5.10 4.01 8.24
C ALA A 271 5.20 2.78 7.32
N VAL A 272 4.09 2.37 6.71
CA VAL A 272 4.02 1.17 5.84
C VAL A 272 3.75 1.50 4.38
N GLN A 273 3.58 2.78 4.01
CA GLN A 273 3.26 3.19 2.64
C GLN A 273 4.29 2.71 1.61
N ARG A 274 5.56 2.55 2.00
CA ARG A 274 6.62 2.05 1.11
C ARG A 274 6.38 0.61 0.61
N TYR A 275 5.57 -0.19 1.30
CA TYR A 275 5.21 -1.56 0.90
C TYR A 275 3.95 -1.61 0.01
N ARG A 276 3.33 -0.45 -0.25
CA ARG A 276 2.16 -0.32 -1.12
C ARG A 276 2.63 -0.12 -2.58
N VAL A 277 2.85 -1.23 -3.28
CA VAL A 277 3.42 -1.29 -4.66
C VAL A 277 2.54 -2.01 -5.66
#